data_AF-R9PAR6-F1
#
_entry.id   AF-R9PAR6-F1
#
_cell.length_a   1.000
_cell.length_b   1.000
_cell.length_c   1.000
_cell.angle_alpha   90.00
_cell.angle_beta   90.00
_cell.angle_gamma   90.00
#
_symmetry.space_group_name_H-M   'P 1'
#
loop_
_entity.id
_entity.type
_entity.pdbx_description
1 polymer ?
#
loop_
_entity_poly.entity_id
_entity_poly.type
_entity_poly.pdbx_seq_one_letter_code
_entity_poly.pdbx_strand_id
1 'polypeptide(L)'
;MKFTTVFLALGAFLASITLTEAAAIDHAGPWSQIHHKDSIEHFQIYAAAKESDLRTAKPVMSKCSVKFPKNKAYTYHQFAEGGLLEFQRLGAHTMGINCPECTPQQVGNLYLTKWSNYFECKVQDHRA
;
A
#
# COMPACT_ATOMS: atom_id res chain seq x y z
N MET A 1 -15.88 -45.21 52.88
CA MET A 1 -16.15 -44.91 51.46
C MET A 1 -15.79 -43.42 51.26
N LYS A 2 -14.70 -42.99 50.59
CA LYS A 2 -14.47 -42.92 49.11
C LYS A 2 -15.69 -42.26 48.43
N PHE A 3 -15.68 -41.12 47.71
CA PHE A 3 -14.66 -40.44 46.89
C PHE A 3 -15.07 -38.98 46.58
N THR A 4 -14.04 -38.09 46.52
CA THR A 4 -13.80 -36.94 45.62
C THR A 4 -14.94 -36.23 44.87
N THR A 5 -14.92 -34.90 44.91
CA THR A 5 -15.40 -34.05 43.80
C THR A 5 -14.34 -32.98 43.47
N VAL A 6 -14.14 -32.78 42.18
CA VAL A 6 -12.95 -32.25 41.51
C VAL A 6 -13.06 -30.74 41.22
N PHE A 7 -11.89 -30.09 41.22
CA PHE A 7 -11.51 -28.76 40.71
C PHE A 7 -12.21 -28.30 39.41
N LEU A 8 -12.53 -26.98 39.34
CA LEU A 8 -12.61 -26.14 38.13
C LEU A 8 -12.53 -24.67 38.60
N ALA A 9 -11.93 -23.68 37.96
CA ALA A 9 -10.83 -23.56 37.00
C ALA A 9 -10.52 -22.04 36.98
N LEU A 10 -9.24 -21.72 36.84
CA LEU A 10 -8.68 -20.38 36.68
C LEU A 10 -9.15 -19.74 35.35
N GLY A 11 -9.35 -18.42 35.29
CA GLY A 11 -9.59 -17.75 34.01
C GLY A 11 -9.75 -16.24 34.11
N ALA A 12 -8.63 -15.53 34.17
CA ALA A 12 -8.57 -14.08 34.01
C ALA A 12 -9.07 -13.66 32.62
N PHE A 13 -10.06 -12.78 32.56
CA PHE A 13 -10.36 -12.05 31.32
C PHE A 13 -9.73 -10.67 31.40
N LEU A 14 -8.55 -10.57 30.77
CA LEU A 14 -7.92 -9.31 30.40
C LEU A 14 -8.87 -8.55 29.47
N ALA A 15 -9.31 -7.37 29.91
CA ALA A 15 -10.01 -6.43 29.05
C ALA A 15 -9.09 -6.06 27.88
N SER A 16 -9.43 -6.56 26.69
CA SER A 16 -8.74 -6.29 25.45
C SER A 16 -8.87 -4.80 25.15
N ILE A 17 -7.74 -4.12 25.09
CA ILE A 17 -7.60 -2.77 24.57
C ILE A 17 -8.01 -2.86 23.09
N THR A 18 -9.20 -2.38 22.74
CA THR A 18 -9.57 -2.23 21.33
C THR A 18 -8.71 -1.14 20.74
N LEU A 19 -7.57 -1.54 20.17
CA LEU A 19 -6.86 -0.74 19.17
C LEU A 19 -7.87 -0.47 18.06
N THR A 20 -8.29 0.79 17.94
CA THR A 20 -9.00 1.27 16.77
C THR A 20 -8.01 1.23 15.60
N GLU A 21 -7.90 0.06 14.98
CA GLU A 21 -7.22 -0.07 13.70
C GLU A 21 -8.03 0.75 12.71
N ALA A 22 -7.48 1.91 12.33
CA ALA A 22 -7.94 2.65 11.17
C ALA A 22 -7.99 1.66 10.01
N ALA A 23 -9.20 1.36 9.53
CA ALA A 23 -9.48 0.32 8.54
C ALA A 23 -8.40 0.35 7.47
N ALA A 24 -7.50 -0.63 7.51
CA ALA A 24 -6.55 -0.84 6.45
C ALA A 24 -7.42 -1.16 5.22
N ILE A 25 -7.39 -0.32 4.20
CA ILE A 25 -8.11 -0.61 2.96
C ILE A 25 -7.61 -1.99 2.50
N ASP A 26 -8.52 -2.96 2.44
CA ASP A 26 -8.18 -4.34 2.11
C ASP A 26 -7.76 -4.50 0.65
N HIS A 27 -8.07 -3.49 -0.17
CA HIS A 27 -7.76 -3.40 -1.60
C HIS A 27 -7.17 -2.03 -1.96
N ALA A 28 -6.68 -1.89 -3.19
CA ALA A 28 -6.32 -0.58 -3.72
C ALA A 28 -7.56 0.30 -3.94
N GLY A 29 -7.50 1.56 -3.48
CA GLY A 29 -8.61 2.51 -3.57
C GLY A 29 -8.18 3.94 -3.90
N PRO A 30 -9.10 4.91 -3.95
CA PRO A 30 -8.76 6.28 -4.32
C PRO A 30 -7.81 6.96 -3.30
N TRP A 31 -7.01 7.91 -3.78
CA TRP A 31 -6.04 8.66 -2.96
C TRP A 31 -6.66 9.37 -1.74
N SER A 32 -7.94 9.74 -1.84
CA SER A 32 -8.69 10.38 -0.76
C SER A 32 -8.79 9.51 0.51
N GLN A 33 -8.77 8.18 0.37
CA GLN A 33 -8.87 7.24 1.49
C GLN A 33 -7.51 7.00 2.20
N ILE A 34 -6.42 7.57 1.68
CA ILE A 34 -5.09 7.43 2.30
C ILE A 34 -4.91 8.45 3.41
N HIS A 35 -4.91 8.02 4.67
CA HIS A 35 -4.78 8.94 5.82
C HIS A 35 -3.35 9.26 6.26
N HIS A 36 -2.37 8.41 5.93
CA HIS A 36 -0.98 8.49 6.42
C HIS A 36 -0.01 9.06 5.37
N LYS A 37 -0.47 10.05 4.58
CA LYS A 37 0.29 10.58 3.43
C LYS A 37 1.69 11.08 3.81
N ASP A 38 1.82 11.65 5.00
CA ASP A 38 3.09 12.23 5.44
C ASP A 38 4.18 11.22 5.80
N SER A 39 3.81 10.00 6.17
CA SER A 39 4.77 8.95 6.54
C SER A 39 5.26 8.12 5.35
N ILE A 40 4.79 8.41 4.13
CA ILE A 40 5.15 7.64 2.94
C ILE A 40 6.53 8.07 2.45
N GLU A 41 7.45 7.11 2.36
CA GLU A 41 8.83 7.31 1.88
C GLU A 41 9.08 6.53 0.58
N HIS A 42 8.38 5.40 0.43
CA HIS A 42 8.60 4.46 -0.66
C HIS A 42 7.32 4.15 -1.42
N PHE A 43 7.50 3.85 -2.70
CA PHE A 43 6.43 3.49 -3.60
C PHE A 43 6.75 2.18 -4.33
N GLN A 44 5.69 1.44 -4.63
CA GLN A 44 5.70 0.34 -5.59
C GLN A 44 4.59 0.60 -6.61
N ILE A 45 4.84 0.29 -7.87
CA ILE A 45 3.94 0.62 -8.97
C ILE A 45 3.44 -0.67 -9.63
N TYR A 46 2.14 -0.76 -9.85
CA TYR A 46 1.43 -1.94 -10.31
C TYR A 46 0.58 -1.65 -11.54
N ALA A 47 0.31 -2.73 -12.26
CA ALA A 47 -0.64 -2.83 -13.37
C ALA A 47 -1.60 -3.99 -13.07
N ALA A 48 -2.15 -4.01 -11.85
CA ALA A 48 -3.08 -5.04 -11.39
C ALA A 48 -4.52 -4.59 -11.69
N ALA A 49 -5.45 -5.53 -11.82
CA ALA A 49 -6.85 -5.20 -12.06
C ALA A 49 -7.40 -4.29 -10.95
N LYS A 50 -8.48 -3.56 -11.28
CA LYS A 50 -9.19 -2.69 -10.33
C LYS A 50 -9.52 -3.42 -9.02
N GLU A 51 -9.38 -2.73 -7.89
CA GLU A 51 -9.66 -3.26 -6.54
C GLU A 51 -8.79 -4.49 -6.15
N SER A 52 -7.65 -4.69 -6.80
CA SER A 52 -6.71 -5.77 -6.41
C SER A 52 -6.07 -5.51 -5.04
N ASP A 53 -5.75 -6.59 -4.33
CA ASP A 53 -4.83 -6.55 -3.18
C ASP A 53 -3.37 -6.55 -3.67
N LEU A 54 -2.75 -5.38 -3.65
CA LEU A 54 -1.38 -5.14 -4.09
C LEU A 54 -0.33 -5.78 -3.18
N ARG A 55 -0.69 -6.23 -1.97
CA ARG A 55 0.22 -6.97 -1.08
C ARG A 55 0.59 -8.35 -1.64
N THR A 56 -0.29 -8.90 -2.48
CA THR A 56 -0.10 -10.20 -3.13
C THR A 56 0.24 -10.08 -4.62
N ALA A 57 0.03 -8.90 -5.21
CA ALA A 57 0.36 -8.63 -6.60
C ALA A 57 1.86 -8.44 -6.83
N LYS A 58 2.30 -8.66 -8.07
CA LYS A 58 3.68 -8.40 -8.49
C LYS A 58 3.83 -6.94 -8.95
N PRO A 59 4.75 -6.16 -8.37
CA PRO A 59 4.99 -4.79 -8.83
C PRO A 59 5.72 -4.79 -10.17
N VAL A 60 5.35 -3.84 -11.04
CA VAL A 60 6.08 -3.54 -12.28
C VAL A 60 7.35 -2.74 -11.96
N MET A 61 7.25 -1.83 -10.99
CA MET A 61 8.39 -1.05 -10.51
C MET A 61 8.44 -1.09 -8.99
N SER A 62 9.64 -1.18 -8.44
CA SER A 62 9.85 -1.27 -7.00
C SER A 62 10.92 -0.30 -6.54
N LYS A 63 11.01 -0.08 -5.22
CA LYS A 63 11.99 0.82 -4.60
C LYS A 63 11.92 2.22 -5.21
N CYS A 64 10.71 2.71 -5.45
CA CYS A 64 10.48 4.06 -5.92
C CYS A 64 10.51 5.03 -4.73
N SER A 65 11.07 6.22 -4.92
CA SER A 65 11.00 7.33 -3.97
C SER A 65 10.67 8.62 -4.72
N VAL A 66 10.06 9.59 -4.02
CA VAL A 66 9.88 10.92 -4.59
C VAL A 66 11.25 11.54 -4.84
N LYS A 67 11.51 11.94 -6.08
CA LYS A 67 12.79 12.50 -6.53
C LYS A 67 13.17 13.79 -5.81
N PHE A 68 12.16 14.59 -5.45
CA PHE A 68 12.31 15.82 -4.67
C PHE A 68 11.49 15.74 -3.38
N PRO A 69 12.01 15.12 -2.30
CA PRO A 69 11.25 14.88 -1.07
C PRO A 69 10.67 16.16 -0.45
N LYS A 70 11.38 17.29 -0.56
CA LYS A 70 10.93 18.61 -0.10
C LYS A 70 9.67 19.10 -0.81
N ASN A 71 9.38 18.59 -2.02
CA ASN A 71 8.23 18.96 -2.85
C ASN A 71 7.20 17.82 -2.98
N LYS A 72 7.20 16.83 -2.06
CA LYS A 72 6.28 15.67 -2.13
C LYS A 72 4.79 16.06 -2.22
N ALA A 73 4.41 17.20 -1.64
CA ALA A 73 3.04 17.70 -1.71
C ALA A 73 2.56 17.96 -3.15
N TYR A 74 3.45 18.48 -4.02
CA TYR A 74 3.13 18.69 -5.43
C TYR A 74 2.86 17.35 -6.14
N THR A 75 3.68 16.34 -5.88
CA THR A 75 3.47 15.00 -6.42
C THR A 75 2.14 14.40 -5.93
N TYR A 76 1.79 14.59 -4.66
CA TYR A 76 0.54 14.08 -4.09
C TYR A 76 -0.69 14.83 -4.61
N HIS A 77 -0.55 16.09 -5.02
CA HIS A 77 -1.62 16.83 -5.69
C HIS A 77 -2.04 16.15 -6.99
N GLN A 78 -1.07 15.70 -7.79
CA GLN A 78 -1.33 14.99 -9.04
C GLN A 78 -2.10 13.67 -8.81
N PHE A 79 -1.90 13.02 -7.67
CA PHE A 79 -2.66 11.82 -7.28
C PHE A 79 -4.10 12.13 -6.89
N ALA A 80 -4.34 13.28 -6.27
CA ALA A 80 -5.69 13.72 -5.90
C ALA A 80 -6.54 14.08 -7.14
N GLU A 81 -5.92 14.67 -8.16
CA GLU A 81 -6.60 15.09 -9.39
C GLU A 81 -6.75 13.96 -10.42
N GLY A 82 -5.86 12.96 -10.36
CA GLY A 82 -5.65 12.02 -11.45
C GLY A 82 -6.78 11.03 -11.70
N GLY A 83 -7.59 10.67 -10.70
CA GLY A 83 -8.78 9.78 -10.79
C GLY A 83 -8.58 8.35 -11.34
N LEU A 84 -7.48 8.09 -12.04
CA LEU A 84 -7.17 6.89 -12.81
C LEU A 84 -6.28 5.90 -12.05
N LEU A 85 -5.82 6.28 -10.86
CA LEU A 85 -4.92 5.49 -10.05
C LEU A 85 -5.60 5.03 -8.76
N GLU A 86 -5.25 3.84 -8.32
CA GLU A 86 -5.62 3.31 -7.01
C GLU A 86 -4.39 3.18 -6.13
N PHE A 87 -4.59 3.19 -4.83
CA PHE A 87 -3.55 3.31 -3.83
C PHE A 87 -3.83 2.35 -2.68
N GLN A 88 -2.79 1.67 -2.21
CA GLN A 88 -2.91 0.78 -1.07
C GLN A 88 -1.67 0.89 -0.18
N ARG A 89 -1.89 0.95 1.14
CA ARG A 89 -0.80 0.84 2.08
C ARG A 89 -0.22 -0.58 2.06
N LEU A 90 1.08 -0.67 1.77
CA LEU A 90 1.82 -1.94 1.75
C LEU A 90 2.63 -2.15 3.04
N GLY A 91 2.93 -1.07 3.77
CA GLY A 91 3.65 -1.12 5.03
C GLY A 91 3.66 0.22 5.75
N ALA A 92 4.52 0.38 6.76
CA ALA A 92 4.60 1.60 7.56
C ALA A 92 4.88 2.86 6.71
N HIS A 93 5.82 2.73 5.75
CA HIS A 93 6.33 3.81 4.92
C HIS A 93 6.19 3.56 3.41
N THR A 94 5.48 2.49 3.02
CA THR A 94 5.39 2.05 1.62
C THR A 94 3.96 2.11 1.11
N MET A 95 3.79 2.80 -0.02
CA MET A 95 2.52 2.93 -0.74
C MET A 95 2.57 2.19 -2.07
N GLY A 96 1.54 1.42 -2.38
CA GLY A 96 1.31 0.88 -3.72
C GLY A 96 0.54 1.90 -4.56
N ILE A 97 0.96 2.09 -5.81
CA ILE A 97 0.25 2.86 -6.84
C ILE A 97 -0.17 1.87 -7.93
N ASN A 98 -1.46 1.71 -8.16
CA ASN A 98 -1.99 0.84 -9.18
C ASN A 98 -2.54 1.67 -10.34
N CYS A 99 -2.18 1.30 -11.57
CA CYS A 99 -2.92 1.72 -12.76
C CYS A 99 -3.77 0.54 -13.26
N PRO A 100 -5.06 0.47 -12.91
CA PRO A 100 -5.89 -0.70 -13.21
C PRO A 100 -6.17 -0.90 -14.71
N GLU A 101 -6.14 0.19 -15.47
CA GLU A 101 -6.37 0.18 -16.93
C GLU A 101 -5.05 0.12 -17.73
N CYS A 102 -3.91 -0.07 -17.07
CA CYS A 102 -2.61 -0.16 -17.74
C CYS A 102 -2.14 -1.61 -17.87
N THR A 103 -1.40 -1.90 -18.95
CA THR A 103 -0.49 -3.05 -19.01
C THR A 103 0.84 -2.73 -18.31
N PRO A 104 1.64 -3.75 -17.94
CA PRO A 104 2.99 -3.52 -17.42
C PRO A 104 3.87 -2.65 -18.35
N GLN A 105 3.78 -2.84 -19.66
CA GLN A 105 4.51 -2.01 -20.63
C GLN A 105 4.04 -0.56 -20.61
N GLN A 106 2.73 -0.32 -20.51
CA GLN A 106 2.18 1.04 -20.40
C GLN A 106 2.64 1.73 -19.11
N VAL A 107 2.71 1.02 -18.00
CA VAL A 107 3.29 1.55 -16.74
C VAL A 107 4.76 1.93 -16.93
N GLY A 108 5.56 1.08 -17.56
CA GLY A 108 6.96 1.40 -17.89
C GLY A 108 7.10 2.66 -18.74
N ASN A 109 6.26 2.81 -19.77
CA ASN A 109 6.23 3.99 -20.64
C ASN A 109 5.76 5.25 -19.90
N LEU A 110 4.71 5.14 -19.07
CA LEU A 110 4.22 6.25 -18.22
C LEU A 110 5.31 6.71 -17.26
N TYR A 111 6.09 5.78 -16.70
CA TYR A 111 7.23 6.15 -15.88
C TYR A 111 8.26 6.94 -16.68
N LEU A 112 8.75 6.40 -17.80
CA LEU A 112 9.79 7.06 -18.59
C LEU A 112 9.38 8.46 -19.06
N THR A 113 8.13 8.62 -19.50
CA THR A 113 7.64 9.85 -20.13
C THR A 113 7.04 10.87 -19.18
N LYS A 114 6.51 10.45 -18.02
CA LYS A 114 5.83 11.33 -17.08
C LYS A 114 6.36 11.20 -15.66
N TRP A 115 6.35 10.00 -15.08
CA TRP A 115 6.59 9.85 -13.64
C TRP A 115 8.06 9.93 -13.23
N SER A 116 9.02 9.74 -14.14
CA SER A 116 10.47 9.90 -13.91
C SER A 116 10.88 11.33 -13.50
N ASN A 117 10.01 12.31 -13.76
CA ASN A 117 10.16 13.68 -13.29
C ASN A 117 9.83 13.83 -11.80
N TYR A 118 9.02 12.93 -11.25
CA TYR A 118 8.53 12.98 -9.87
C TYR A 118 9.11 11.87 -8.99
N PHE A 119 9.44 10.74 -9.58
CA PHE A 119 9.92 9.54 -8.91
C PHE A 119 11.27 9.10 -9.45
N GLU A 120 12.06 8.52 -8.56
CA GLU A 120 13.21 7.71 -8.91
C GLU A 120 12.90 6.27 -8.52
N CYS A 121 12.88 5.37 -9.49
CA CYS A 121 12.48 3.96 -9.32
C CYS A 121 13.55 3.02 -9.85
N LYS A 122 13.63 1.82 -9.25
CA LYS A 122 14.32 0.68 -9.86
C LYS A 122 13.32 -0.15 -10.65
N VAL A 123 13.54 -0.23 -11.96
CA VAL A 123 12.83 -1.16 -12.82
C VAL A 123 13.21 -2.58 -12.37
N GLN A 124 12.23 -3.44 -12.11
CA GLN A 124 12.51 -4.88 -12.07
C GLN A 124 12.58 -5.35 -13.52
N ASP A 125 13.79 -5.36 -14.09
CA ASP A 125 13.99 -6.01 -15.39
C ASP A 125 13.71 -7.52 -15.19
N HIS A 126 12.74 -8.06 -15.91
CA HIS A 126 12.36 -9.47 -15.84
C HIS A 126 13.14 -10.35 -16.83
N ARG A 127 14.27 -9.87 -17.34
CA ARG A 127 15.25 -10.72 -18.02
C ARG A 127 16.06 -11.48 -16.96
N ALA A 128 15.48 -12.54 -16.43
CA ALA A 128 16.22 -13.63 -15.79
C ALA A 128 16.17 -14.84 -16.72
#